data_AF-A0A971ZF96-F1
#
_entry.id   AF-A0A971ZF96-F1
#
_cell.length_a   1.000
_cell.length_b   1.000
_cell.length_c   1.000
_cell.angle_alpha   90.00
_cell.angle_beta   90.00
_cell.angle_gamma   90.00
#
_symmetry.space_group_name_H-M   'P 1'
#
loop_
_entity.id
_entity.type
_entity.pdbx_description
1 polymer ?
#
loop_
_entity_poly.entity_id
_entity_poly.type
_entity_poly.pdbx_seq_one_letter_code
_entity_poly.pdbx_strand_id
1 'polypeptide(L)'
;MFPASSIWLLIVLALVTALLPFFTERAFAFVPWQQQGEPERNGWFYFLRALLGYVAVGAGCYLLSNYSHDTVLLSVAIILLAASLFVPGQLVKGVKFKTFTARLIEVIVFFFVVGSIGFAVEAYYTNPFQQGWEFYAISACLYVVLAYPGFVYRHLMKHPKKRA
;
A
#
# COMPACT_ATOMS: atom_id res chain seq x y z
N MET A 1 -14.78 8.96 -22.77
CA MET A 1 -14.60 10.20 -22.01
C MET A 1 -14.49 9.82 -20.54
N PHE A 2 -13.42 10.24 -19.86
CA PHE A 2 -13.22 9.90 -18.45
C PHE A 2 -14.32 10.54 -17.59
N PRO A 3 -15.04 9.79 -16.75
CA PRO A 3 -15.99 10.37 -15.83
C PRO A 3 -15.25 11.26 -14.81
N ALA A 4 -15.73 12.48 -14.58
CA ALA A 4 -15.16 13.35 -13.55
C ALA A 4 -15.20 12.70 -12.14
N SER A 5 -16.17 11.80 -11.91
CA SER A 5 -16.27 10.99 -10.70
C SER A 5 -15.08 10.04 -10.49
N SER A 6 -14.51 9.47 -11.55
CA SER A 6 -13.36 8.55 -11.45
C SER A 6 -12.11 9.25 -10.91
N ILE A 7 -11.90 10.52 -11.27
CA ILE A 7 -10.77 11.31 -10.79
C ILE A 7 -10.89 11.56 -9.28
N TRP A 8 -12.06 12.02 -8.82
CA TRP A 8 -12.31 12.22 -7.41
C TRP A 8 -12.21 10.93 -6.60
N LEU A 9 -12.68 9.81 -7.14
CA LEU A 9 -12.52 8.50 -6.51
C LEU A 9 -11.05 8.14 -6.31
N LEU A 10 -10.20 8.32 -7.32
CA LEU A 10 -8.76 8.05 -7.21
C LEU A 10 -8.07 8.99 -6.21
N ILE A 11 -8.42 10.28 -6.19
CA ILE A 11 -7.87 11.25 -5.23
C ILE A 11 -8.25 10.85 -3.80
N VAL A 12 -9.53 10.56 -3.54
CA VAL A 12 -10.01 10.15 -2.22
C VAL A 12 -9.37 8.83 -1.80
N LEU A 13 -9.29 7.85 -2.71
CA LEU A 13 -8.62 6.58 -2.47
C LEU A 13 -7.14 6.78 -2.12
N ALA A 14 -6.43 7.62 -2.87
CA ALA A 14 -5.03 7.95 -2.63
C ALA A 14 -4.84 8.61 -1.26
N LEU A 15 -5.70 9.57 -0.91
CA LEU A 15 -5.66 10.23 0.40
C LEU A 15 -5.91 9.24 1.53
N VAL A 16 -6.96 8.41 1.43
CA VAL A 16 -7.30 7.43 2.47
C VAL A 16 -6.16 6.42 2.66
N THR A 17 -5.63 5.86 1.57
CA THR A 17 -4.53 4.87 1.60
C THR A 17 -3.21 5.47 2.06
N ALA A 18 -2.93 6.73 1.75
CA ALA A 18 -1.75 7.44 2.24
C ALA A 18 -1.81 7.68 3.76
N LEU A 19 -3.01 7.92 4.32
CA LEU A 19 -3.20 8.17 5.75
C LEU A 19 -3.36 6.89 6.58
N LEU A 20 -3.92 5.83 5.98
CA LEU A 20 -4.20 4.53 6.62
C LEU A 20 -3.02 4.00 7.48
N PRO A 21 -1.76 3.93 6.98
CA PRO A 21 -0.63 3.39 7.75
C PRO A 21 -0.26 4.22 8.98
N PHE A 22 -0.68 5.50 9.04
CA PHE A 22 -0.44 6.37 10.19
C PHE A 22 -1.56 6.32 11.23
N PHE A 23 -2.80 6.09 10.83
CA PHE A 23 -3.90 6.01 11.81
C PHE A 23 -4.00 4.64 12.48
N THR A 24 -3.57 3.58 11.82
CA THR A 24 -3.72 2.20 12.28
C THR A 24 -2.42 1.59 12.79
N GLU A 25 -2.51 0.75 13.83
CA GLU A 25 -1.36 0.03 14.38
C GLU A 25 -1.21 -1.38 13.80
N ARG A 26 -2.10 -1.77 12.89
CA ARG A 26 -2.08 -3.06 12.20
C ARG A 26 -1.04 -3.05 11.09
N ALA A 27 -0.22 -4.09 10.96
CA ALA A 27 0.70 -4.23 9.84
C ALA A 27 -0.07 -4.48 8.54
N PHE A 28 0.15 -3.67 7.50
CA PHE A 28 -0.44 -3.85 6.16
C PHE A 28 0.54 -4.45 5.16
N ALA A 29 1.83 -4.41 5.48
CA ALA A 29 2.87 -5.05 4.68
C ALA A 29 3.77 -5.87 5.60
N PHE A 30 4.22 -7.02 5.09
CA PHE A 30 5.23 -7.82 5.77
C PHE A 30 6.58 -7.13 5.71
N VAL A 31 7.16 -6.85 6.87
CA VAL A 31 8.54 -6.38 6.95
C VAL A 31 9.51 -7.57 7.02
N PRO A 32 10.75 -7.43 6.52
CA PRO A 32 11.74 -8.52 6.51
C PRO A 32 12.35 -8.83 7.90
N TRP A 33 11.88 -8.21 8.98
CA TRP A 33 12.44 -8.28 10.33
C TRP A 33 11.37 -8.68 11.33
N GLN A 34 11.77 -9.35 12.41
CA GLN A 34 10.85 -9.81 13.46
C GLN A 34 10.11 -8.62 14.11
N GLN A 35 8.78 -8.67 14.11
CA GLN A 35 7.96 -7.69 14.82
C GLN A 35 7.69 -8.14 16.27
N GLN A 36 7.58 -7.17 17.20
CA GLN A 36 7.24 -7.47 18.60
C GLN A 36 5.89 -8.19 18.69
N GLY A 37 5.90 -9.45 19.16
CA GLY A 37 4.72 -10.32 19.24
C GLY A 37 4.79 -11.56 18.34
N GLU A 38 5.75 -11.64 17.41
CA GLU A 38 5.97 -12.85 16.60
C GLU A 38 6.86 -13.87 17.33
N PRO A 39 6.56 -15.19 17.24
CA PRO A 39 7.38 -16.24 17.83
C PRO A 39 8.78 -16.21 17.24
N GLU A 40 9.81 -16.33 18.07
CA GLU A 40 11.21 -16.27 17.64
C GLU A 40 11.53 -17.41 16.66
N ARG A 41 11.70 -17.03 15.38
CA ARG A 41 12.04 -17.92 14.27
C ARG A 41 13.30 -17.41 13.57
N ASN A 42 13.87 -18.25 12.70
CA ASN A 42 15.03 -17.88 11.90
C ASN A 42 14.75 -16.61 11.07
N GLY A 43 15.69 -15.67 11.03
CA GLY A 43 15.58 -14.40 10.29
C GLY A 43 15.24 -14.60 8.81
N TRP A 44 15.73 -15.69 8.22
CA TRP A 44 15.44 -16.07 6.83
C TRP A 44 13.95 -16.32 6.55
N PHE A 45 13.19 -16.81 7.54
CA PHE A 45 11.76 -17.05 7.41
C PHE A 45 10.99 -15.73 7.23
N TYR A 46 11.35 -14.69 7.98
CA TYR A 46 10.71 -13.37 7.85
C TYR A 46 11.02 -12.72 6.51
N PHE A 47 12.25 -12.87 6.03
CA PHE A 47 12.64 -12.39 4.71
C PHE A 47 11.87 -13.10 3.58
N LEU A 48 11.82 -14.44 3.59
CA LEU A 48 11.06 -15.23 2.61
C LEU A 48 9.57 -14.89 2.60
N ARG A 49 8.97 -14.75 3.79
CA ARG A 49 7.57 -14.36 3.92
C ARG A 49 7.31 -12.96 3.38
N ALA A 50 8.20 -12.00 3.69
CA ALA A 50 8.10 -10.64 3.18
C ALA A 50 8.22 -10.62 1.66
N LEU A 51 9.20 -11.34 1.10
CA LEU A 51 9.38 -11.50 -0.33
C LEU A 51 8.13 -12.08 -1.00
N LEU A 52 7.57 -13.17 -0.45
CA LEU A 52 6.35 -13.78 -0.96
C LEU A 52 5.17 -12.79 -0.94
N GLY A 53 5.01 -12.04 0.15
CA GLY A 53 4.00 -10.98 0.26
C GLY A 53 4.17 -9.89 -0.80
N TYR A 54 5.38 -9.38 -1.00
CA TYR A 54 5.65 -8.37 -2.02
C TYR A 54 5.45 -8.91 -3.43
N VAL A 55 5.82 -10.16 -3.70
CA VAL A 55 5.54 -10.83 -4.97
C VAL A 55 4.03 -10.97 -5.18
N ALA A 56 3.26 -11.32 -4.15
CA ALA A 56 1.81 -11.40 -4.23
C ALA A 56 1.17 -10.02 -4.50
N VAL A 57 1.66 -8.95 -3.86
CA VAL A 57 1.20 -7.58 -4.19
C VAL A 57 1.55 -7.24 -5.64
N GLY A 58 2.79 -7.48 -6.05
CA GLY A 58 3.24 -7.20 -7.42
C GLY A 58 2.43 -7.96 -8.46
N ALA A 59 2.15 -9.25 -8.23
CA ALA A 59 1.29 -10.06 -9.07
C ALA A 59 -0.15 -9.51 -9.12
N GLY A 60 -0.69 -9.08 -7.98
CA GLY A 60 -2.01 -8.45 -7.91
C GLY A 60 -2.09 -7.16 -8.72
N CYS A 61 -1.12 -6.27 -8.54
CA CYS A 61 -1.00 -5.03 -9.32
C CYS A 61 -0.83 -5.32 -10.83
N TYR A 62 -0.02 -6.30 -11.18
CA TYR A 62 0.21 -6.70 -12.57
C TYR A 62 -1.06 -7.24 -13.23
N LEU A 63 -1.77 -8.13 -12.55
CA LEU A 63 -3.03 -8.69 -13.04
C LEU A 63 -4.09 -7.60 -13.21
N LEU A 64 -4.20 -6.70 -12.23
CA LEU A 64 -5.12 -5.57 -12.25
C LEU A 64 -4.86 -4.64 -13.45
N SER A 65 -3.59 -4.38 -13.75
CA SER A 65 -3.20 -3.46 -14.83
C SER A 65 -3.35 -4.05 -16.23
N ASN A 66 -3.08 -5.35 -16.43
CA ASN A 66 -3.04 -5.96 -17.77
C ASN A 66 -4.38 -6.56 -18.22
N TYR A 67 -5.24 -6.97 -17.29
CA TYR A 67 -6.47 -7.69 -17.59
C TYR A 67 -7.72 -6.92 -17.13
N SER A 68 -7.71 -5.60 -17.31
CA SER A 68 -8.79 -4.70 -16.87
C SER A 68 -10.15 -4.98 -17.51
N HIS A 69 -10.19 -5.68 -18.66
CA HIS A 69 -11.42 -6.03 -19.38
C HIS A 69 -12.01 -7.39 -18.99
N ASP A 70 -11.22 -8.27 -18.38
CA ASP A 70 -11.68 -9.58 -17.92
C ASP A 70 -12.16 -9.48 -16.47
N THR A 71 -13.48 -9.59 -16.27
CA THR A 71 -14.13 -9.44 -14.96
C THR A 71 -13.66 -10.50 -13.96
N VAL A 72 -13.33 -11.70 -14.42
CA VAL A 72 -12.88 -12.80 -13.56
C VAL A 72 -11.48 -12.50 -13.05
N LEU A 73 -10.54 -12.18 -13.95
CA LEU A 73 -9.16 -11.88 -13.58
C LEU A 73 -9.04 -10.60 -12.74
N LEU A 74 -9.88 -9.60 -13.00
CA LEU A 74 -9.98 -8.39 -12.18
C LEU A 74 -10.43 -8.74 -10.76
N SER A 75 -11.47 -9.56 -10.60
CA SER A 75 -11.93 -9.99 -9.28
C SER A 75 -10.85 -10.79 -8.52
N VAL A 76 -10.12 -11.67 -9.22
CA VAL A 76 -8.99 -12.43 -8.65
C VAL A 76 -7.87 -11.48 -8.22
N ALA A 77 -7.54 -10.47 -9.02
CA ALA A 77 -6.53 -9.47 -8.68
C ALA A 77 -6.90 -8.65 -7.43
N ILE A 78 -8.16 -8.22 -7.33
CA ILE A 78 -8.67 -7.51 -6.14
C ILE A 78 -8.61 -8.42 -4.91
N ILE A 79 -9.05 -9.68 -5.04
CA ILE A 79 -9.01 -10.64 -3.92
C ILE A 79 -7.56 -10.90 -3.49
N LEU A 80 -6.63 -11.06 -4.44
CA LEU A 80 -5.21 -11.27 -4.15
C LEU A 80 -4.59 -10.07 -3.43
N LEU A 81 -4.87 -8.85 -3.89
CA LEU A 81 -4.41 -7.63 -3.23
C LEU A 81 -5.02 -7.46 -1.84
N ALA A 82 -6.33 -7.67 -1.70
CA ALA A 82 -7.02 -7.61 -0.42
C ALA A 82 -6.46 -8.65 0.57
N ALA A 83 -6.25 -9.89 0.11
CA ALA A 83 -5.63 -10.93 0.93
C ALA A 83 -4.21 -10.54 1.34
N SER A 84 -3.37 -10.12 0.40
CA SER A 84 -1.98 -9.74 0.68
C SER A 84 -1.86 -8.60 1.69
N LEU A 85 -2.78 -7.63 1.66
CA LEU A 85 -2.82 -6.50 2.60
C LEU A 85 -3.44 -6.85 3.96
N PHE A 86 -4.34 -7.83 4.02
CA PHE A 86 -5.06 -8.18 5.26
C PHE A 86 -4.35 -9.25 6.09
N VAL A 87 -3.66 -10.19 5.43
CA VAL A 87 -2.89 -11.28 6.08
C VAL A 87 -1.85 -10.76 7.09
N PRO A 88 -1.00 -9.74 6.80
CA PRO A 88 -0.05 -9.23 7.79
C PRO A 88 -0.72 -8.68 9.05
N GLY A 89 -1.92 -8.08 8.90
CA GLY A 89 -2.69 -7.53 10.02
C GLY A 89 -3.33 -8.59 10.91
N GLN A 90 -3.57 -9.79 10.38
CA GLN A 90 -4.10 -10.92 11.15
C GLN A 90 -3.01 -11.76 11.81
N LEU A 91 -1.86 -11.94 11.14
CA LEU A 91 -0.74 -12.72 11.65
C LEU A 91 0.03 -11.97 12.74
N VAL A 92 0.16 -10.64 12.62
CA VAL A 92 0.86 -9.82 13.62
C VAL A 92 -0.15 -9.01 14.44
N LYS A 93 -0.83 -9.68 15.37
CA LYS A 93 -1.71 -9.03 16.35
C LYS A 93 -0.88 -8.37 17.45
N GLY A 94 -0.65 -7.07 17.32
CA GLY A 94 -0.17 -6.23 18.44
C GLY A 94 1.25 -5.70 18.33
N VAL A 95 1.60 -5.06 17.21
CA VAL A 95 2.85 -4.29 17.11
C VAL A 95 2.75 -3.05 18.01
N LYS A 96 3.28 -3.12 19.23
CA LYS A 96 3.26 -1.97 20.18
C LYS A 96 4.01 -0.75 19.64
N PHE A 97 5.04 -0.95 18.82
CA PHE A 97 5.82 0.12 18.20
C PHE A 97 6.18 -0.23 16.76
N LYS A 98 5.48 0.37 15.79
CA LYS A 98 5.93 0.33 14.39
C LYS A 98 7.10 1.28 14.18
N THR A 99 8.19 0.75 13.62
CA THR A 99 9.32 1.56 13.18
C THR A 99 8.92 2.50 12.05
N PHE A 100 9.57 3.66 11.98
CA PHE A 100 9.41 4.61 10.88
C PHE A 100 9.55 3.95 9.51
N THR A 101 10.58 3.12 9.32
CA THR A 101 10.85 2.40 8.08
C THR A 101 9.72 1.45 7.68
N ALA A 102 9.07 0.80 8.64
CA ALA A 102 7.94 -0.09 8.36
C ALA A 102 6.74 0.69 7.79
N ARG A 103 6.47 1.89 8.32
CA ARG A 103 5.42 2.77 7.77
C ARG A 103 5.77 3.29 6.39
N LEU A 104 7.03 3.65 6.16
CA LEU A 104 7.50 4.11 4.85
C LEU A 104 7.30 3.03 3.79
N ILE A 105 7.65 1.78 4.12
CA ILE A 105 7.40 0.61 3.27
C ILE A 105 5.91 0.43 2.98
N GLU A 106 5.03 0.54 3.99
CA GLU A 106 3.58 0.45 3.79
C GLU A 106 3.06 1.55 2.84
N VAL A 107 3.52 2.79 2.99
CA VAL A 107 3.16 3.91 2.10
C VAL A 107 3.60 3.61 0.67
N ILE A 108 4.82 3.11 0.47
CA ILE A 108 5.33 2.72 -0.85
C ILE A 108 4.47 1.61 -1.47
N VAL A 109 4.12 0.59 -0.69
CA VAL A 109 3.24 -0.50 -1.15
C VAL A 109 1.89 0.04 -1.58
N PHE A 110 1.26 0.89 -0.77
CA PHE A 110 -0.03 1.50 -1.12
C PHE A 110 0.06 2.40 -2.35
N PHE A 111 1.18 3.11 -2.57
CA PHE A 111 1.39 3.90 -3.79
C PHE A 111 1.30 3.02 -5.04
N PHE A 112 1.97 1.86 -5.06
CA PHE A 112 1.89 0.94 -6.19
C PHE A 112 0.49 0.34 -6.38
N VAL A 113 -0.22 0.04 -5.28
CA VAL A 113 -1.60 -0.44 -5.34
C VAL A 113 -2.52 0.61 -5.95
N VAL A 114 -2.48 1.85 -5.46
CA VAL A 114 -3.28 2.96 -6.01
C VAL A 114 -2.93 3.24 -7.46
N GLY A 115 -1.63 3.23 -7.81
CA GLY A 115 -1.16 3.37 -9.19
C GLY A 115 -1.74 2.30 -10.11
N SER A 116 -1.70 1.03 -9.70
CA SER A 116 -2.29 -0.07 -10.49
C SER A 116 -3.79 0.09 -10.68
N ILE A 117 -4.52 0.58 -9.66
CA ILE A 117 -5.96 0.86 -9.75
C ILE A 117 -6.20 2.01 -10.74
N GLY A 118 -5.38 3.06 -10.69
CA GLY A 118 -5.42 4.15 -11.66
C GLY A 118 -5.25 3.66 -13.10
N PHE A 119 -4.24 2.83 -13.36
CA PHE A 119 -4.01 2.22 -14.67
C PHE A 119 -5.14 1.29 -15.11
N ALA A 120 -5.69 0.50 -14.20
CA ALA A 120 -6.82 -0.38 -14.50
C ALA A 120 -8.07 0.42 -14.89
N VAL A 121 -8.35 1.52 -14.16
CA VAL A 121 -9.45 2.45 -14.47
C VAL A 121 -9.20 3.16 -15.81
N GLU A 122 -7.97 3.60 -16.07
CA GLU A 122 -7.61 4.23 -17.34
C GLU A 122 -7.84 3.30 -18.52
N ALA A 123 -7.28 2.09 -18.44
CA ALA A 123 -7.44 1.05 -19.45
C ALA A 123 -8.92 0.67 -19.68
N TYR A 124 -9.77 0.76 -18.65
CA TYR A 124 -11.20 0.45 -18.78
C TYR A 124 -11.98 1.50 -19.58
N TYR A 125 -11.68 2.79 -19.40
CA TYR A 125 -12.43 3.88 -20.03
C TYR A 125 -11.81 4.41 -21.33
N THR A 126 -10.51 4.21 -21.55
CA THR A 126 -9.75 4.79 -22.66
C THR A 126 -8.54 3.91 -23.00
N ASN A 127 -8.01 4.04 -24.21
CA ASN A 127 -6.75 3.37 -24.57
C ASN A 127 -5.59 3.98 -23.76
N PRO A 128 -4.75 3.16 -23.09
CA PRO A 128 -3.62 3.65 -22.31
C PRO A 128 -2.66 4.48 -23.17
N PHE A 129 -2.39 5.72 -22.74
CA PHE A 129 -1.38 6.56 -23.39
C PHE A 129 0.00 6.31 -22.77
N GLN A 130 1.05 6.43 -23.58
CA GLN A 130 2.43 6.34 -23.07
C GLN A 130 2.74 7.61 -22.26
N GLN A 131 2.76 7.45 -20.93
CA GLN A 131 3.11 8.52 -19.98
C GLN A 131 4.64 8.54 -19.79
N GLY A 132 5.22 9.74 -19.79
CA GLY A 132 6.64 9.94 -19.51
C GLY A 132 7.01 9.65 -18.05
N TRP A 133 8.30 9.57 -17.74
CA TRP A 133 8.80 9.33 -16.38
C TRP A 133 8.37 10.42 -15.39
N GLU A 134 8.15 11.64 -15.89
CA GLU A 134 7.74 12.83 -15.14
C GLU A 134 6.39 12.61 -14.45
N PHE A 135 5.45 11.95 -15.13
CA PHE A 135 4.13 11.66 -14.58
C PHE A 135 4.24 10.81 -13.31
N TYR A 136 5.10 9.79 -13.33
CA TYR A 136 5.34 8.92 -12.19
C TYR A 136 6.03 9.65 -11.04
N ALA A 137 7.00 10.52 -11.35
CA ALA A 137 7.71 11.31 -10.34
C ALA A 137 6.76 12.28 -9.63
N ILE A 138 5.94 13.02 -10.39
CA ILE A 138 4.97 13.97 -9.84
C ILE A 138 3.92 13.23 -8.99
N SER A 139 3.40 12.10 -9.49
CA SER A 139 2.43 11.27 -8.76
C SER A 139 3.00 10.75 -7.44
N ALA A 140 4.25 10.30 -7.44
CA ALA A 140 4.94 9.86 -6.22
C ALA A 140 5.12 11.01 -5.22
N CYS A 141 5.57 12.18 -5.68
CA CYS A 141 5.71 13.36 -4.83
C CYS A 141 4.35 13.79 -4.22
N LEU A 142 3.29 13.87 -5.03
CA LEU A 142 1.95 14.21 -4.57
C LEU A 142 1.44 13.20 -3.52
N TYR A 143 1.65 11.91 -3.75
CA TYR A 143 1.24 10.88 -2.80
C TYR A 143 1.96 10.99 -1.45
N VAL A 144 3.26 11.29 -1.47
CA VAL A 144 4.04 11.55 -0.25
C VAL A 144 3.57 12.80 0.48
N VAL A 145 3.19 13.86 -0.24
CA VAL A 145 2.60 15.07 0.36
C VAL A 145 1.27 14.75 1.04
N LEU A 146 0.42 13.90 0.43
CA LEU A 146 -0.83 13.44 1.06
C LEU A 146 -0.58 12.59 2.32
N ALA A 147 0.51 11.85 2.37
CA ALA A 147 0.92 11.08 3.56
C ALA A 147 1.44 11.95 4.72
N TYR A 148 1.94 13.15 4.41
CA TYR A 148 2.56 14.08 5.37
C TYR A 148 1.69 14.42 6.60
N PRO A 149 0.40 14.81 6.48
CA PRO A 149 -0.43 15.11 7.66
C PRO A 149 -0.54 13.93 8.64
N GLY A 150 -0.62 12.69 8.14
CA GLY A 150 -0.58 11.50 8.97
C GLY A 150 0.76 11.32 9.69
N PHE A 151 1.86 11.61 8.99
CA PHE A 151 3.20 11.59 9.56
C PHE A 151 3.35 12.61 10.72
N VAL A 152 2.96 13.87 10.50
CA VAL A 152 3.05 14.95 11.49
C VAL A 152 2.23 14.62 12.73
N TYR A 153 0.97 14.24 12.55
CA TYR A 153 0.07 13.96 13.67
C TYR A 153 0.62 12.86 14.59
N ARG A 154 1.17 11.79 14.02
CA ARG A 154 1.67 10.69 14.84
C ARG A 154 3.09 10.90 15.39
N HIS A 155 4.01 11.51 14.64
CA HIS A 155 5.41 11.61 15.08
C HIS A 155 5.74 12.92 15.79
N LEU A 156 5.08 14.02 15.41
CA LEU A 156 5.36 15.34 15.99
C LEU A 156 4.36 15.68 17.10
N MET A 157 3.06 15.43 16.92
CA MET A 157 2.06 15.79 17.94
C MET A 157 1.92 14.73 19.03
N LYS A 158 1.94 13.44 18.68
CA LYS A 158 1.98 12.35 19.65
C LYS A 158 3.43 12.08 20.05
N HIS A 159 3.96 12.93 20.93
CA HIS A 159 5.24 12.62 21.56
C HIS A 159 5.16 11.27 22.28
N PRO A 160 6.16 10.38 22.11
CA PRO A 160 6.28 9.23 22.99
C PRO A 160 6.40 9.78 24.41
N LYS A 161 5.48 9.39 25.32
CA LYS A 161 5.65 9.65 26.74
C LYS A 161 7.06 9.18 27.10
N LYS A 162 7.94 10.10 27.51
CA LYS A 162 9.27 9.78 28.05
C LYS A 162 9.03 8.69 29.10
N ARG A 163 9.62 7.52 28.88
CA ARG A 163 9.71 6.49 29.93
C ARG A 163 10.49 7.13 31.08
N ALA A 164 9.81 7.36 32.19
CA ALA A 164 10.44 7.41 33.51
C ALA A 164 10.57 5.96 34.00
#